data_AF-T1KX47-F1
#
_entry.id   AF-T1KX47-F1
#
_cell.length_a   1.000
_cell.length_b   1.000
_cell.length_c   1.000
_cell.angle_alpha   90.00
_cell.angle_beta   90.00
_cell.angle_gamma   90.00
#
_symmetry.space_group_name_H-M   'P 1'
#
loop_
_entity.id
_entity.type
_entity.pdbx_description
1 polymer ?
#
loop_
_entity_poly.entity_id
_entity_poly.type
_entity_poly.pdbx_seq_one_letter_code
_entity_poly.pdbx_strand_id
1 'polypeptide(L)'
;MNENNSNTPDKMRHSDEDYHDITIDWSNESFDYRNQLFHQLAAYTGIPVEYQLLIDVQNPYLPTTGFGHLNPGIIKQRVREYDVNKEYAMESLYDGDCYFLTTELMSFHDDPSIFCCFYLLHSDLVNENGCNPDYCHHLGSRLFSNKLSQFIKSEHLQKLLYTRVDRVTSEAARKSEARTFSISFSVP
;
A
#
# COMPACT_ATOMS: atom_id res chain seq x y z
N MET A 1 -28.68 2.18 31.45
CA MET A 1 -27.87 0.98 31.12
C MET A 1 -27.00 1.39 29.96
N ASN A 2 -25.69 1.49 30.16
CA ASN A 2 -24.76 1.82 29.07
C ASN A 2 -24.51 0.54 28.29
N GLU A 3 -25.08 0.44 27.10
CA GLU A 3 -24.61 -0.51 26.10
C GLU A 3 -23.19 -0.08 25.74
N ASN A 4 -22.20 -0.77 26.30
CA ASN A 4 -20.86 -0.76 25.76
C ASN A 4 -20.99 -1.35 24.36
N ASN A 5 -20.93 -0.49 23.36
CA ASN A 5 -20.81 -0.88 21.95
C ASN A 5 -19.41 -1.49 21.78
N SER A 6 -19.19 -2.71 22.29
CA SER A 6 -17.91 -3.40 22.20
C SER A 6 -17.83 -4.02 20.81
N ASN A 7 -17.48 -3.21 19.81
CA ASN A 7 -17.12 -3.74 18.51
C ASN A 7 -15.99 -4.75 18.71
N THR A 8 -16.13 -5.93 18.13
CA THR A 8 -15.05 -6.92 18.11
C THR A 8 -13.95 -6.39 17.19
N PRO A 9 -12.67 -6.43 17.59
CA PRO A 9 -11.60 -6.00 16.69
C PRO A 9 -11.52 -6.96 15.51
N ASP A 10 -11.40 -6.39 14.31
CA ASP A 10 -11.04 -7.15 13.11
C ASP A 10 -9.66 -7.74 13.28
N LYS A 11 -9.31 -8.72 12.45
CA LYS A 11 -8.07 -9.47 12.61
C LYS A 11 -7.36 -9.62 11.29
N MET A 12 -6.05 -9.50 11.30
CA MET A 12 -5.21 -9.83 10.14
C MET A 12 -4.12 -10.82 10.48
N ARG A 13 -3.63 -11.54 9.48
CA ARG A 13 -2.44 -12.39 9.63
C ARG A 13 -1.61 -12.48 8.37
N HIS A 14 -0.33 -12.77 8.54
CA HIS A 14 0.42 -13.44 7.49
C HIS A 14 -0.06 -14.89 7.34
N SER A 15 0.25 -15.48 6.20
CA SER A 15 -0.14 -16.84 5.83
C SER A 15 0.39 -17.92 6.78
N ASP A 16 1.53 -17.65 7.41
CA ASP A 16 2.28 -18.54 8.30
C ASP A 16 2.18 -18.15 9.78
N GLU A 17 1.24 -17.28 10.15
CA GLU A 17 1.08 -16.77 11.51
C GLU A 17 -0.37 -16.87 12.02
N ASP A 18 -0.52 -16.65 13.33
CA ASP A 18 -1.82 -16.45 13.98
C ASP A 18 -2.38 -15.04 13.68
N TYR A 19 -3.67 -14.88 13.94
CA TYR A 19 -4.36 -13.59 13.81
C TYR A 19 -3.89 -12.56 14.84
N HIS A 20 -3.74 -11.32 14.35
CA HIS A 20 -3.44 -10.11 15.11
C HIS A 20 -4.60 -9.13 14.98
N ASP A 21 -4.98 -8.53 16.10
CA ASP A 21 -6.08 -7.57 16.13
C ASP A 21 -5.72 -6.28 15.37
N ILE A 22 -6.65 -5.81 14.55
CA ILE A 22 -6.72 -4.47 13.96
C ILE A 22 -7.82 -3.73 14.70
N THR A 23 -7.51 -2.53 15.22
CA THR A 23 -8.49 -1.70 15.92
C THR A 23 -8.59 -0.34 15.28
N ILE A 24 -9.80 0.07 14.89
CA ILE A 24 -10.07 1.40 14.36
C ILE A 24 -10.99 2.13 15.34
N ASP A 25 -10.51 3.27 15.84
CA ASP A 25 -11.37 4.22 16.55
C ASP A 25 -12.12 5.07 15.53
N TRP A 26 -13.32 4.62 15.17
CA TRP A 26 -14.22 5.31 14.24
C TRP A 26 -14.75 6.64 14.81
N SER A 27 -14.66 6.87 16.12
CA SER A 27 -15.09 8.12 16.74
C SER A 27 -14.01 9.22 16.69
N ASN A 28 -12.77 8.85 16.36
CA ASN A 28 -11.64 9.77 16.32
C ASN A 28 -11.61 10.57 15.01
N GLU A 29 -12.32 11.70 14.98
CA GLU A 29 -12.31 12.62 13.84
C GLU A 29 -10.96 13.33 13.64
N SER A 30 -10.14 13.41 14.70
CA SER A 30 -8.84 14.11 14.65
C SER A 30 -7.73 13.29 14.03
N PHE A 31 -7.88 11.96 14.03
CA PHE A 31 -6.91 11.03 13.47
C PHE A 31 -7.62 10.04 12.55
N ASP A 32 -7.63 10.41 11.27
CA ASP A 32 -8.28 9.67 10.19
C ASP A 32 -7.99 8.16 10.27
N TYR A 33 -9.03 7.34 10.08
CA TYR A 33 -8.96 5.88 10.21
C TYR A 33 -7.92 5.26 9.27
N ARG A 34 -7.67 5.90 8.13
CA ARG A 34 -6.63 5.51 7.17
C ARG A 34 -5.25 5.62 7.80
N ASN A 35 -4.97 6.71 8.51
CA ASN A 35 -3.70 6.87 9.23
C ASN A 35 -3.58 5.81 10.33
N GLN A 36 -4.67 5.48 11.05
CA GLN A 36 -4.66 4.40 12.03
C GLN A 36 -4.26 3.06 11.41
N LEU A 37 -4.81 2.72 10.24
CA LEU A 37 -4.46 1.51 9.48
C LEU A 37 -2.99 1.51 9.03
N PHE A 38 -2.50 2.58 8.40
CA PHE A 38 -1.10 2.69 7.98
C PHE A 38 -0.13 2.52 9.16
N HIS A 39 -0.41 3.15 10.30
CA HIS A 39 0.44 3.03 11.48
C HIS A 39 0.42 1.63 12.10
N GLN A 40 -0.73 0.96 12.13
CA GLN A 40 -0.83 -0.43 12.60
C GLN A 40 -0.08 -1.38 11.66
N LEU A 41 -0.22 -1.24 10.35
CA LEU A 41 0.53 -2.05 9.38
C LEU A 41 2.03 -1.76 9.42
N ALA A 42 2.44 -0.51 9.70
CA ALA A 42 3.84 -0.18 9.91
C ALA A 42 4.44 -0.92 11.11
N ALA A 43 3.71 -0.93 12.23
CA ALA A 43 4.12 -1.65 13.43
C ALA A 43 4.14 -3.17 13.17
N TYR A 44 3.14 -3.69 12.48
CA TYR A 44 3.00 -5.12 12.21
C TYR A 44 4.06 -5.66 11.26
N THR A 45 4.34 -4.96 10.15
CA THR A 45 5.27 -5.42 9.10
C THR A 45 6.69 -4.91 9.28
N GLY A 46 6.88 -3.90 10.12
CA GLY A 46 8.13 -3.15 10.24
C GLY A 46 8.46 -2.28 9.03
N ILE A 47 7.55 -2.14 8.05
CA ILE A 47 7.73 -1.27 6.88
C ILE A 47 7.28 0.14 7.27
N PRO A 48 8.16 1.17 7.22
CA PRO A 48 7.79 2.52 7.64
C PRO A 48 6.67 3.12 6.78
N VAL A 49 5.82 3.97 7.37
CA VAL A 49 4.64 4.57 6.72
C VAL A 49 5.01 5.30 5.44
N GLU A 50 6.15 5.98 5.39
CA GLU A 50 6.66 6.71 4.23
C GLU A 50 6.92 5.84 2.99
N TYR A 51 7.00 4.51 3.16
CA TYR A 51 7.11 3.56 2.06
C TYR A 51 5.79 2.86 1.74
N GLN A 52 4.72 3.10 2.49
CA GLN A 52 3.42 2.47 2.26
C GLN A 52 2.59 3.34 1.33
N LEU A 53 2.38 2.91 0.09
CA LEU A 53 1.63 3.66 -0.91
C LEU A 53 0.12 3.51 -0.75
N LEU A 54 -0.31 2.27 -0.54
CA LEU A 54 -1.70 1.84 -0.67
C LEU A 54 -2.01 0.77 0.39
N ILE A 55 -3.21 0.84 0.94
CA ILE A 55 -3.86 -0.28 1.64
C ILE A 55 -5.16 -0.56 0.90
N ASP A 56 -5.28 -1.72 0.27
CA ASP A 56 -6.51 -2.20 -0.34
C ASP A 56 -7.16 -3.24 0.56
N VAL A 57 -8.42 -3.05 0.92
CA VAL A 57 -9.18 -4.01 1.72
C VAL A 57 -10.23 -4.66 0.83
N GLN A 58 -10.15 -5.96 0.67
CA GLN A 58 -11.01 -6.73 -0.23
C GLN A 58 -11.98 -7.58 0.57
N ASN A 59 -13.27 -7.30 0.42
CA ASN A 59 -14.36 -7.99 1.11
C ASN A 59 -15.39 -8.48 0.07
N PRO A 60 -15.66 -9.80 -0.04
CA PRO A 60 -16.55 -10.36 -1.06
C PRO A 60 -18.01 -9.97 -0.88
N TYR A 61 -18.39 -9.44 0.30
CA TYR A 61 -19.76 -9.10 0.62
C TYR A 61 -20.15 -7.68 0.19
N LEU A 62 -19.22 -6.92 -0.41
CA LEU A 62 -19.44 -5.55 -0.81
C LEU A 62 -19.52 -5.36 -2.33
N PRO A 63 -20.29 -4.37 -2.81
CA PRO A 63 -20.56 -4.16 -4.24
C PRO A 63 -19.32 -3.85 -5.08
N THR A 64 -18.26 -3.35 -4.46
CA THR A 64 -16.90 -3.31 -5.00
C THR A 64 -16.04 -4.31 -4.24
N THR A 65 -15.31 -5.17 -4.95
CA THR A 65 -14.50 -6.25 -4.36
C THR A 65 -13.31 -5.77 -3.54
N GLY A 66 -13.10 -4.47 -3.44
CA GLY A 66 -12.16 -3.87 -2.51
C GLY A 66 -12.14 -2.34 -2.58
N PHE A 67 -11.37 -1.74 -1.68
CA PHE A 67 -11.14 -0.30 -1.66
C PHE A 67 -9.75 0.07 -1.16
N GLY A 68 -9.14 1.01 -1.88
CA GLY A 68 -7.78 1.46 -1.67
C GLY A 68 -7.66 2.77 -0.89
N HIS A 69 -6.91 2.78 0.21
CA HIS A 69 -6.42 3.98 0.86
C HIS A 69 -5.05 4.36 0.34
N LEU A 70 -4.95 5.52 -0.30
CA LEU A 70 -3.67 6.07 -0.69
C LEU A 70 -3.05 6.84 0.47
N ASN A 71 -1.73 6.70 0.63
CA ASN A 71 -1.01 7.43 1.65
C ASN A 71 -0.90 8.91 1.28
N PRO A 72 -1.52 9.82 2.05
CA PRO A 72 -1.53 11.25 1.74
C PRO A 72 -0.13 11.89 1.88
N GLY A 73 0.79 11.26 2.62
CA GLY A 73 2.18 11.70 2.75
C GLY A 73 2.99 11.53 1.47
N ILE A 74 2.62 10.56 0.62
CA ILE A 74 3.35 10.19 -0.60
C ILE A 74 2.69 10.86 -1.82
N ILE A 75 1.37 10.74 -1.96
CA ILE A 75 0.65 11.28 -3.11
C ILE A 75 0.04 12.63 -2.75
N LYS A 76 0.82 13.72 -2.85
CA LYS A 76 0.28 15.08 -2.64
C LYS A 76 -0.58 15.60 -3.81
N GLN A 77 -0.54 14.95 -4.99
CA GLN A 77 -1.14 15.55 -6.21
C GLN A 77 -1.60 14.60 -7.34
N ARG A 78 -1.42 13.27 -7.26
CA ARG A 78 -1.64 12.39 -8.43
C ARG A 78 -2.90 11.53 -8.44
N VAL A 79 -3.73 11.52 -7.40
CA VAL A 79 -5.01 10.79 -7.47
C VAL A 79 -6.12 11.62 -6.83
N ARG A 80 -6.85 12.36 -7.67
CA ARG A 80 -8.28 12.57 -7.40
C ARG A 80 -8.92 11.18 -7.56
N GLU A 81 -9.84 10.79 -6.68
CA GLU A 81 -10.73 9.63 -6.84
C GLU A 81 -10.21 8.25 -6.39
N TYR A 82 -9.93 8.07 -5.10
CA TYR A 82 -10.29 6.84 -4.35
C TYR A 82 -10.69 7.23 -2.92
N ASP A 83 -11.43 8.32 -2.77
CA ASP A 83 -11.87 8.80 -1.45
C ASP A 83 -13.09 7.98 -1.03
N VAL A 84 -12.81 6.81 -0.46
CA VAL A 84 -13.83 5.91 0.03
C VAL A 84 -14.46 6.56 1.26
N ASN A 85 -15.78 6.73 1.24
CA ASN A 85 -16.48 7.35 2.36
C ASN A 85 -16.31 6.48 3.63
N LYS A 86 -16.39 7.14 4.79
CA LYS A 86 -16.14 6.50 6.08
C LYS A 86 -17.10 5.32 6.31
N GLU A 87 -18.34 5.48 5.87
CA GLU A 87 -19.41 4.47 6.00
C GLU A 87 -19.04 3.18 5.28
N TYR A 88 -18.55 3.25 4.04
CA TYR A 88 -18.13 2.07 3.29
C TYR A 88 -16.90 1.40 3.92
N ALA A 89 -15.95 2.18 4.43
CA ALA A 89 -14.82 1.61 5.16
C ALA A 89 -15.25 0.88 6.44
N MET A 90 -16.25 1.42 7.16
CA MET A 90 -16.86 0.77 8.32
C MET A 90 -17.58 -0.53 7.96
N GLU A 91 -18.24 -0.60 6.80
CA GLU A 91 -18.89 -1.82 6.32
C GLU A 91 -17.88 -2.89 5.89
N SER A 92 -16.68 -2.47 5.48
CA SER A 92 -15.67 -3.38 4.95
C SER A 92 -14.73 -3.96 5.99
N LEU A 93 -14.62 -3.29 7.14
CA LEU A 93 -13.84 -3.64 8.33
C LEU A 93 -14.82 -3.72 9.49
N TYR A 94 -15.61 -4.79 9.50
CA TYR A 94 -16.79 -4.92 10.34
C TYR A 94 -16.70 -6.10 11.30
N ASP A 95 -16.71 -5.77 12.59
CA ASP A 95 -17.04 -6.65 13.72
C ASP A 95 -16.40 -8.04 13.74
N GLY A 96 -15.06 -8.08 13.66
CA GLY A 96 -14.31 -9.32 13.88
C GLY A 96 -13.99 -10.10 12.62
N ASP A 97 -14.10 -9.44 11.46
CA ASP A 97 -13.69 -9.99 10.17
C ASP A 97 -12.22 -10.39 10.18
N CYS A 98 -11.89 -11.42 9.41
CA CYS A 98 -10.59 -12.06 9.39
C CYS A 98 -9.92 -11.90 8.01
N TYR A 99 -8.75 -11.26 7.98
CA TYR A 99 -8.04 -10.92 6.75
C TYR A 99 -6.67 -11.60 6.67
N PHE A 100 -6.24 -11.89 5.45
CA PHE A 100 -4.86 -12.22 5.13
C PHE A 100 -4.17 -10.98 4.59
N LEU A 101 -2.98 -10.70 5.13
CA LEU A 101 -2.13 -9.65 4.64
C LEU A 101 -1.26 -10.16 3.49
N THR A 102 -1.33 -9.47 2.35
CA THR A 102 -0.38 -9.61 1.25
C THR A 102 0.34 -8.29 1.02
N THR A 103 1.60 -8.36 0.61
CA THR A 103 2.40 -7.17 0.29
C THR A 103 2.89 -7.25 -1.14
N GLU A 104 2.75 -6.16 -1.89
CA GLU A 104 3.35 -6.01 -3.21
C GLU A 104 4.30 -4.81 -3.24
N LEU A 105 5.28 -4.86 -4.14
CA LEU A 105 6.18 -3.74 -4.40
C LEU A 105 5.72 -2.98 -5.64
N MET A 106 5.69 -1.65 -5.52
CA MET A 106 5.39 -0.74 -6.62
C MET A 106 6.52 0.28 -6.78
N SER A 107 6.78 0.68 -8.01
CA SER A 107 7.70 1.79 -8.34
C SER A 107 7.10 2.61 -9.47
N PHE A 108 7.30 3.92 -9.44
CA PHE A 108 6.87 4.79 -10.54
C PHE A 108 8.03 5.08 -11.49
N HIS A 109 7.73 5.31 -12.76
CA HIS A 109 8.76 5.62 -13.75
C HIS A 109 9.50 6.94 -13.45
N ASP A 110 8.81 7.91 -12.83
CA ASP A 110 9.33 9.26 -12.58
C ASP A 110 9.85 9.45 -11.14
N ASP A 111 9.72 8.45 -10.27
CA ASP A 111 10.09 8.51 -8.86
C ASP A 111 11.11 7.40 -8.58
N PRO A 112 12.32 7.71 -8.08
CA PRO A 112 13.29 6.67 -7.72
C PRO A 112 12.79 5.78 -6.59
N SER A 113 11.69 6.10 -5.92
CA SER A 113 11.23 5.38 -4.74
C SER A 113 10.57 4.04 -5.09
N ILE A 114 10.78 3.07 -4.19
CA ILE A 114 9.99 1.84 -4.15
C ILE A 114 9.02 1.98 -2.99
N PHE A 115 7.78 1.59 -3.24
CA PHE A 115 6.71 1.60 -2.27
C PHE A 115 6.12 0.21 -2.09
N CYS A 116 5.42 0.03 -0.97
CA CYS A 116 4.62 -1.14 -0.66
C CYS A 116 3.14 -0.84 -0.83
N CYS A 117 2.45 -1.77 -1.48
CA CYS A 117 1.00 -1.87 -1.43
C CYS A 117 0.65 -3.02 -0.50
N PHE A 118 -0.24 -2.78 0.45
CA PHE A 118 -0.81 -3.81 1.30
C PHE A 118 -2.20 -4.18 0.82
N TYR A 119 -2.49 -5.47 0.88
CA TYR A 119 -3.80 -6.02 0.55
C TYR A 119 -4.29 -6.81 1.77
N LEU A 120 -5.42 -6.40 2.33
CA LEU A 120 -6.14 -7.11 3.37
C LEU A 120 -7.28 -7.88 2.70
N LEU A 121 -7.07 -9.17 2.50
CA LEU A 121 -8.01 -10.04 1.79
C LEU A 121 -8.87 -10.78 2.80
N HIS A 122 -10.19 -10.62 2.74
CA HIS A 122 -11.10 -11.37 3.60
C HIS A 122 -10.87 -12.89 3.46
N SER A 123 -10.99 -13.64 4.55
CA SER A 123 -10.66 -15.08 4.61
C SER A 123 -11.37 -15.90 3.53
N ASP A 124 -12.59 -15.51 3.16
CA ASP A 124 -13.40 -16.21 2.15
C ASP A 124 -12.86 -16.05 0.72
N LEU A 125 -11.99 -15.06 0.47
CA LEU A 125 -11.29 -14.89 -0.81
C LEU A 125 -10.01 -15.74 -0.89
N VAL A 126 -9.58 -16.33 0.23
CA VAL A 126 -8.26 -16.95 0.35
C VAL A 126 -8.36 -18.46 0.34
N ASN A 127 -7.58 -19.09 -0.53
CA ASN A 127 -7.28 -20.51 -0.43
C ASN A 127 -5.98 -20.70 0.36
N GLU A 128 -6.09 -21.17 1.60
CA GLU A 128 -4.96 -21.32 2.51
C GLU A 128 -3.86 -22.26 1.99
N ASN A 129 -4.18 -23.17 1.06
CA ASN A 129 -3.27 -24.23 0.62
C ASN A 129 -2.61 -23.97 -0.74
N GLY A 130 -2.75 -22.77 -1.33
CA GLY A 130 -2.23 -22.53 -2.66
C GLY A 130 -2.22 -21.08 -3.09
N CYS A 131 -2.31 -20.89 -4.41
CA CYS A 131 -2.44 -19.58 -5.02
C CYS A 131 -3.69 -19.58 -5.89
N ASN A 132 -4.46 -18.50 -5.79
CA ASN A 132 -5.60 -18.17 -6.64
C ASN A 132 -5.28 -16.82 -7.33
N PRO A 133 -6.16 -16.30 -8.20
CA PRO A 133 -5.93 -15.02 -8.87
C PRO A 133 -5.69 -13.83 -7.93
N ASP A 134 -6.24 -13.89 -6.71
CA ASP A 134 -6.28 -12.79 -5.76
C ASP A 134 -5.24 -12.93 -4.62
N TYR A 135 -4.71 -14.14 -4.40
CA TYR A 135 -3.85 -14.47 -3.26
C TYR A 135 -2.89 -15.60 -3.57
N CYS A 136 -1.67 -15.52 -3.01
CA CYS A 136 -0.72 -16.62 -3.03
C CYS A 136 -0.07 -16.80 -1.66
N HIS A 137 -0.24 -17.98 -1.06
CA HIS A 137 0.16 -18.26 0.33
C HIS A 137 1.63 -17.91 0.61
N HIS A 138 2.55 -18.20 -0.32
CA HIS A 138 3.97 -17.89 -0.14
C HIS A 138 4.28 -16.39 -0.12
N LEU A 139 3.52 -15.58 -0.87
CA LEU A 139 3.67 -14.12 -0.92
C LEU A 139 3.03 -13.44 0.30
N GLY A 140 2.04 -14.08 0.92
CA GLY A 140 1.43 -13.60 2.16
C GLY A 140 2.21 -13.94 3.44
N SER A 141 3.42 -14.50 3.36
CA SER A 141 4.18 -14.97 4.53
C SER A 141 4.94 -13.85 5.24
N ARG A 142 5.18 -14.01 6.55
CA ARG A 142 6.02 -13.12 7.37
C ARG A 142 7.44 -13.02 6.82
N LEU A 143 7.98 -14.16 6.37
CA LEU A 143 9.31 -14.18 5.75
C LEU A 143 9.38 -13.22 4.56
N PHE A 144 8.33 -13.16 3.75
CA PHE A 144 8.27 -12.29 2.59
C PHE A 144 8.21 -10.81 2.99
N SER A 145 7.30 -10.42 3.88
CA SER A 145 7.19 -9.03 4.34
C SER A 145 8.46 -8.54 5.07
N ASN A 146 9.11 -9.42 5.85
CA ASN A 146 10.40 -9.10 6.48
C ASN A 146 11.51 -8.87 5.46
N LYS A 147 11.59 -9.70 4.41
CA LYS A 147 12.55 -9.48 3.31
C LYS A 147 12.30 -8.15 2.62
N LEU A 148 11.04 -7.79 2.37
CA LEU A 148 10.68 -6.50 1.79
C LEU A 148 11.08 -5.33 2.70
N SER A 149 10.80 -5.42 4.00
CA SER A 149 11.21 -4.41 4.98
C SER A 149 12.72 -4.18 5.00
N GLN A 150 13.51 -5.26 4.97
CA GLN A 150 14.97 -5.18 4.90
C GLN A 150 15.44 -4.59 3.56
N PHE A 151 14.80 -4.98 2.46
CA PHE A 151 15.13 -4.50 1.12
C PHE A 151 14.91 -3.00 0.99
N ILE A 152 13.75 -2.50 1.43
CA ILE A 152 13.39 -1.07 1.37
C ILE A 152 14.34 -0.20 2.20
N LYS A 153 14.77 -0.69 3.36
CA LYS A 153 15.74 -0.01 4.23
C LYS A 153 17.19 -0.13 3.76
N SER A 154 17.47 -0.86 2.68
CA SER A 154 18.82 -1.08 2.19
C SER A 154 19.40 0.18 1.55
N GLU A 155 20.46 0.72 2.13
CA GLU A 155 21.20 1.86 1.54
C GLU A 155 21.69 1.59 0.12
N HIS A 156 22.05 0.34 -0.18
CA HIS A 156 22.52 -0.05 -1.51
C HIS A 156 21.42 0.12 -2.55
N LEU A 157 20.22 -0.33 -2.23
CA LEU A 157 19.05 -0.19 -3.10
C LEU A 157 18.72 1.29 -3.30
N GLN A 158 18.69 2.08 -2.22
CA GLN A 158 18.44 3.52 -2.30
C GLN A 158 19.46 4.19 -3.26
N LYS A 159 20.75 3.85 -3.15
CA LYS A 159 21.79 4.36 -4.07
C LYS A 159 21.56 3.96 -5.53
N LEU A 160 21.16 2.72 -5.80
CA LEU A 160 20.86 2.25 -7.16
C LEU A 160 19.67 3.01 -7.77
N LEU A 161 18.63 3.22 -6.96
CA LEU A 161 17.43 3.94 -7.35
C LEU A 161 17.72 5.39 -7.70
N TYR A 162 18.46 6.12 -6.85
CA TYR A 162 18.91 7.48 -7.14
C TYR A 162 19.76 7.55 -8.42
N THR A 163 20.73 6.64 -8.58
CA THR A 163 21.60 6.59 -9.78
C THR A 163 20.78 6.38 -11.06
N ARG A 164 19.71 5.59 -11.01
CA ARG A 164 18.84 5.34 -12.16
C ARG A 164 18.11 6.62 -12.58
N VAL A 165 17.61 7.38 -11.61
CA VAL A 165 16.89 8.64 -11.91
C VAL A 165 17.83 9.73 -12.41
N ASP A 166 19.05 9.82 -11.90
CA ASP A 166 20.07 10.72 -12.43
C ASP A 166 20.37 10.41 -13.92
N ARG A 167 20.44 9.12 -14.28
CA ARG A 167 20.64 8.72 -15.68
C ARG A 167 19.44 9.09 -16.54
N VAL A 168 18.22 8.78 -16.12
CA VAL A 168 17.00 9.12 -16.87
C VAL A 168 16.85 10.63 -17.06
N THR A 169 17.09 11.43 -16.01
CA THR A 169 17.02 12.90 -16.08
C THR A 169 18.12 13.47 -16.98
N SER A 170 19.35 12.95 -16.90
CA SER A 170 20.44 13.37 -17.79
C SER A 170 20.19 13.02 -19.27
N GLU A 171 19.60 11.87 -19.57
CA GLU A 171 19.23 11.47 -20.93
C GLU A 171 18.07 12.31 -21.47
N ALA A 172 17.08 12.62 -20.64
CA ALA A 172 15.99 13.53 -20.99
C ALA A 172 16.51 14.94 -21.28
N ALA A 173 17.40 15.47 -20.45
CA ALA A 173 18.06 16.76 -20.66
C ALA A 173 18.84 16.78 -21.98
N ARG A 174 19.70 15.78 -22.24
CA ARG A 174 20.43 15.65 -23.51
C ARG A 174 19.51 15.57 -24.74
N LYS A 175 18.38 14.85 -24.65
CA LYS A 175 17.39 14.79 -25.73
C LYS A 175 16.70 16.13 -25.96
N SER A 176 16.41 16.89 -24.89
CA SER A 176 15.85 18.25 -25.02
C SER A 176 16.86 19.21 -25.65
N GLU A 177 18.13 19.20 -25.23
CA GLU A 177 19.18 20.04 -25.82
C GLU A 177 19.44 19.68 -27.29
N ALA A 178 19.50 18.38 -27.62
CA ALA A 178 19.63 17.93 -29.00
C ALA A 178 18.44 18.35 -29.87
N ARG A 179 17.21 18.34 -29.35
CA ARG A 179 16.02 18.88 -30.05
C ARG A 179 16.11 20.40 -30.23
N THR A 180 16.54 21.14 -29.22
CA THR A 180 16.74 22.60 -29.32
C THR A 180 17.81 22.96 -30.36
N PHE A 181 18.91 22.20 -30.41
CA PHE A 181 19.98 22.37 -31.40
C PHE A 181 19.55 21.97 -32.83
N SER A 182 18.65 20.97 -32.94
CA SER A 182 18.10 20.52 -34.23
C SER A 182 17.08 21.51 -34.83
N ILE A 183 16.56 22.44 -34.04
CA ILE A 183 15.61 23.48 -34.49
C ILE A 183 16.35 24.78 -34.92
N SER A 184 17.68 24.87 -34.76
CA SER A 184 18.45 26.09 -35.07
C SER A 184 19.13 26.14 -36.45
N PHE A 185 18.98 25.12 -37.30
CA PHE A 185 19.56 25.10 -38.65
C PHE A 185 18.51 24.72 -39.70
N SER A 186 17.64 25.67 -40.03
CA SER A 186 16.92 25.72 -41.31
C SER A 186 16.11 27.01 -41.41
N VAL A 187 16.69 28.09 -41.93
CA VAL A 187 16.03 28.99 -42.90
C VAL A 187 17.14 29.60 -43.80
N PRO A 188 16.96 29.66 -45.14
CA PRO A 188 17.95 30.11 -46.12
C PRO A 188 18.41 31.56 -45.99
#